data_AF-A0A820PIK6-F1
#
_entry.id   AF-A0A820PIK6-F1
#
_cell.length_a   1.000
_cell.length_b   1.000
_cell.length_c   1.000
_cell.angle_alpha   90.00
_cell.angle_beta   90.00
_cell.angle_gamma   90.00
#
_symmetry.space_group_name_H-M   'P 1'
#
loop_
_entity.id
_entity.type
_entity.pdbx_description
1 polymer ?
#
loop_
_entity_poly.entity_id
_entity_poly.type
_entity_poly.pdbx_seq_one_letter_code
_entity_poly.pdbx_strand_id
1 'polypeptide(L)'
;MTSSSEVTPENFVRAVQMLYHDQDATRKKIASEWLLNVQSSLYAWSLADQLIRMNQNSEVTCLSAQILRHKIQHNFDELPVEHCKALCDSLLDHLSRIELTRNTTVRVQLAVATADLALQYVGWEKPVEDVVEKLKTS
;
A
#
# COMPACT_ATOMS: atom_id res chain seq x y z
N MET A 1 -6.01 -4.59 31.09
CA MET A 1 -4.67 -4.27 30.56
C MET A 1 -4.35 -5.27 29.45
N THR A 2 -4.69 -4.97 28.20
CA THR A 2 -4.25 -5.69 26.97
C THR A 2 -4.39 -4.71 25.80
N SER A 3 -3.40 -3.84 25.62
CA SER A 3 -3.41 -2.75 24.63
C SER A 3 -2.35 -2.98 23.54
N SER A 4 -2.32 -4.16 22.90
CA SER A 4 -1.22 -4.50 21.98
C SER A 4 -1.61 -5.29 20.72
N SER A 5 -2.88 -5.27 20.31
CA SER A 5 -3.33 -5.97 19.08
C SER A 5 -4.24 -5.13 18.19
N GLU A 6 -4.11 -3.80 18.25
CA GLU A 6 -4.81 -2.89 17.33
C GLU A 6 -3.98 -2.67 16.05
N VAL A 7 -4.64 -2.78 14.89
CA VAL A 7 -4.02 -2.54 13.59
C VAL A 7 -3.91 -1.03 13.38
N THR A 8 -2.76 -0.46 13.73
CA THR A 8 -2.47 0.97 13.55
C THR A 8 -1.18 1.17 12.73
N PRO A 9 -1.00 2.33 12.07
CA PRO A 9 0.23 2.67 11.36
C PRO A 9 1.49 2.52 12.23
N GLU A 10 1.43 2.94 13.49
CA GLU A 10 2.56 2.91 14.42
C GLU A 10 2.97 1.47 14.74
N ASN A 11 1.98 0.60 14.99
CA ASN A 11 2.23 -0.82 15.23
C ASN A 11 2.76 -1.52 13.97
N PHE A 12 2.27 -1.13 12.80
CA PHE A 12 2.78 -1.64 11.53
C PHE A 12 4.25 -1.26 11.30
N VAL A 13 4.59 0.01 11.47
CA VAL A 13 5.98 0.49 11.36
C VAL A 13 6.88 -0.26 12.35
N ARG A 14 6.43 -0.44 13.60
CA ARG A 14 7.19 -1.19 14.61
C ARG A 14 7.40 -2.65 14.21
N ALA A 15 6.37 -3.32 13.68
CA ALA A 15 6.47 -4.70 13.23
C ALA A 15 7.42 -4.85 12.04
N VAL A 16 7.39 -3.91 11.08
CA VAL A 16 8.35 -3.85 9.97
C VAL A 16 9.77 -3.68 10.48
N GLN A 17 9.99 -2.74 11.41
CA GLN A 17 11.30 -2.55 12.01
C GLN A 17 11.82 -3.80 12.73
N MET A 18 10.94 -4.48 13.48
CA MET A 18 11.27 -5.73 14.16
C MET A 18 11.60 -6.86 13.17
N LEU A 19 10.88 -6.94 12.05
CA LEU A 19 11.12 -7.94 11.02
C LEU A 19 12.50 -7.78 10.35
N TYR A 20 12.90 -6.55 10.02
CA TYR A 20 14.15 -6.30 9.28
C TYR A 20 15.37 -6.14 10.19
N HIS A 21 15.24 -5.47 11.33
CA HIS A 21 16.38 -4.98 12.12
C HIS A 21 16.63 -5.73 13.45
N ASP A 22 15.69 -6.54 13.93
CA ASP A 22 15.88 -7.28 15.19
C ASP A 22 16.85 -8.46 15.02
N GLN A 23 17.66 -8.77 16.03
CA GLN A 23 18.61 -9.90 15.99
C GLN A 23 17.98 -11.21 16.50
N ASP A 24 16.87 -11.15 17.23
CA ASP A 24 16.15 -12.32 17.75
C ASP A 24 15.22 -12.91 16.68
N ALA A 25 15.53 -14.13 16.25
CA ALA A 25 14.73 -14.87 15.28
C ALA A 25 13.28 -15.11 15.75
N THR A 26 13.05 -15.23 17.05
CA THR A 26 11.71 -15.42 17.63
C THR A 26 10.87 -14.16 17.46
N ARG A 27 11.44 -12.98 17.74
CA ARG A 27 10.76 -11.69 17.56
C ARG A 27 10.50 -11.39 16.09
N LYS A 28 11.46 -11.71 15.20
CA LYS A 28 11.25 -11.64 13.75
C LYS A 28 10.09 -12.51 13.28
N LYS A 29 9.99 -13.74 13.80
CA LYS A 29 8.88 -14.63 13.48
C LYS A 29 7.53 -14.06 13.93
N ILE A 30 7.45 -13.56 15.17
CA ILE A 30 6.25 -12.91 15.70
C ILE A 30 5.85 -11.70 14.83
N ALA A 31 6.81 -10.87 14.43
CA ALA A 31 6.58 -9.74 13.54
C ALA A 31 5.99 -10.19 12.19
N SER A 32 6.60 -11.21 11.59
CA SER A 32 6.20 -11.77 10.30
C SER A 32 4.77 -12.31 10.35
N GLU A 33 4.43 -13.10 11.37
CA GLU A 33 3.09 -13.67 11.54
C GLU A 33 2.04 -12.57 11.75
N TRP A 34 2.35 -11.55 12.56
CA TRP A 34 1.45 -10.42 12.75
C TRP A 34 1.25 -9.61 11.46
N LEU A 35 2.34 -9.33 10.72
CA LEU A 35 2.26 -8.62 9.44
C LEU A 35 1.43 -9.41 8.43
N LEU A 36 1.59 -10.73 8.35
CA LEU A 36 0.79 -11.58 7.46
C LEU A 36 -0.70 -11.50 7.79
N ASN A 37 -1.05 -11.51 9.08
CA ASN A 37 -2.44 -11.35 9.54
C ASN A 37 -3.01 -9.96 9.20
N VAL A 38 -2.19 -8.91 9.28
CA VAL A 38 -2.60 -7.56 8.87
C VAL A 38 -2.84 -7.52 7.37
N GLN A 39 -1.94 -8.10 6.57
CA GLN A 39 -2.02 -8.11 5.11
C GLN A 39 -3.27 -8.83 4.58
N SER A 40 -3.72 -9.88 5.25
CA SER A 40 -4.94 -10.60 4.87
C SER A 40 -6.23 -9.86 5.28
N SER A 41 -6.16 -8.95 6.25
CA SER A 41 -7.33 -8.23 6.76
C SER A 41 -7.90 -7.19 5.78
N LEU A 42 -9.16 -6.78 5.98
CA LEU A 42 -9.77 -5.66 5.25
C LEU A 42 -9.11 -4.31 5.58
N TYR A 43 -8.55 -4.17 6.79
CA TYR A 43 -7.84 -2.95 7.21
C TYR A 43 -6.58 -2.68 6.39
N ALA A 44 -6.02 -3.69 5.72
CA ALA A 44 -4.82 -3.57 4.90
C ALA A 44 -4.96 -2.49 3.81
N TRP A 45 -6.16 -2.33 3.24
CA TRP A 45 -6.44 -1.34 2.20
C TRP A 45 -6.18 0.09 2.68
N SER A 46 -6.88 0.50 3.74
CA SER A 46 -6.77 1.84 4.30
C SER A 46 -5.41 2.08 4.98
N LEU A 47 -4.86 1.05 5.63
CA LEU A 47 -3.57 1.13 6.30
C LEU A 47 -2.44 1.36 5.29
N ALA A 48 -2.41 0.57 4.20
CA ALA A 48 -1.42 0.73 3.15
C ALA A 48 -1.51 2.12 2.51
N ASP A 49 -2.72 2.59 2.20
CA ASP A 49 -2.94 3.94 1.66
C ASP A 49 -2.36 5.03 2.58
N GLN A 50 -2.65 4.95 3.88
CA GLN A 50 -2.17 5.91 4.87
C GLN A 50 -0.64 5.89 4.99
N LEU A 51 -0.03 4.71 5.05
CA LEU A 51 1.42 4.55 5.19
C LEU A 51 2.17 5.06 3.94
N ILE A 52 1.63 4.83 2.74
CA ILE A 52 2.21 5.37 1.50
C ILE A 52 2.12 6.90 1.52
N ARG A 53 1.00 7.47 1.95
CA ARG A 53 0.80 8.91 2.06
C ARG A 53 1.78 9.57 3.03
N MET A 54 2.07 8.92 4.15
CA MET A 54 3.02 9.38 5.16
C MET A 54 4.46 9.37 4.63
N ASN A 55 4.81 8.37 3.80
CA ASN A 55 6.12 8.20 3.16
C ASN A 55 7.34 8.46 4.08
N GLN A 56 7.27 8.00 5.34
CA GLN A 56 8.29 8.31 6.35
C GLN A 56 9.52 7.40 6.27
N ASN A 57 9.35 6.17 5.79
CA ASN A 57 10.40 5.16 5.73
C ASN A 57 10.23 4.35 4.44
N SER A 58 11.29 4.25 3.63
CA SER A 58 11.25 3.58 2.32
C SER A 58 10.88 2.10 2.40
N GLU A 59 11.30 1.37 3.44
CA GLU A 59 10.93 -0.04 3.66
C GLU A 59 9.44 -0.17 3.93
N VAL A 60 8.91 0.68 4.81
CA VAL A 60 7.47 0.71 5.15
C VAL A 60 6.64 1.11 3.93
N THR A 61 7.04 2.17 3.21
CA THR A 61 6.35 2.61 1.99
C THR A 61 6.37 1.52 0.93
N CYS A 62 7.50 0.83 0.75
CA CYS A 62 7.64 -0.27 -0.21
C CYS A 62 6.71 -1.44 0.13
N LEU A 63 6.72 -1.90 1.39
CA LEU A 63 5.83 -2.97 1.83
C LEU A 63 4.37 -2.56 1.69
N SER A 64 4.01 -1.33 2.03
CA SER A 64 2.65 -0.81 1.90
C SER A 64 2.19 -0.80 0.42
N ALA A 65 3.06 -0.37 -0.50
CA ALA A 65 2.77 -0.43 -1.93
C ALA A 65 2.62 -1.88 -2.44
N GLN A 66 3.44 -2.81 -1.93
CA GLN A 66 3.31 -4.24 -2.25
C GLN A 66 1.97 -4.82 -1.76
N ILE A 67 1.55 -4.46 -0.54
CA ILE A 67 0.26 -4.89 0.03
C ILE A 67 -0.88 -4.39 -0.85
N LEU A 68 -0.86 -3.10 -1.20
CA LEU A 68 -1.92 -2.50 -2.00
C LEU A 68 -1.99 -3.16 -3.39
N ARG A 69 -0.85 -3.41 -4.01
CA ARG A 69 -0.78 -4.16 -5.28
C ARG A 69 -1.34 -5.58 -5.14
N HIS A 70 -0.92 -6.32 -4.12
CA HIS A 70 -1.38 -7.70 -3.89
C HIS A 70 -2.89 -7.74 -3.68
N LYS A 71 -3.42 -6.82 -2.86
CA LYS A 71 -4.85 -6.67 -2.61
C LYS A 71 -5.63 -6.38 -3.89
N ILE A 72 -5.14 -5.49 -4.75
CA ILE A 72 -5.73 -5.23 -6.07
C ILE A 72 -5.67 -6.49 -6.94
N GLN A 73 -4.55 -7.21 -6.98
CA GLN A 73 -4.39 -8.36 -7.87
C GLN A 73 -5.21 -9.61 -7.44
N HIS A 74 -5.40 -9.82 -6.14
CA HIS A 74 -5.92 -11.09 -5.61
C HIS A 74 -7.18 -10.97 -4.75
N ASN A 75 -7.48 -9.77 -4.25
CA ASN A 75 -8.56 -9.54 -3.29
C ASN A 75 -9.48 -8.39 -3.73
N PHE A 76 -9.54 -8.10 -5.03
CA PHE A 76 -10.32 -6.97 -5.55
C PHE A 76 -11.81 -7.09 -5.20
N ASP A 77 -12.35 -8.32 -5.14
CA ASP A 77 -13.73 -8.59 -4.74
C ASP A 77 -14.08 -8.14 -3.30
N GLU A 78 -13.08 -7.88 -2.45
CA GLU A 78 -13.29 -7.31 -1.11
C GLU A 78 -13.62 -5.82 -1.15
N LEU A 79 -13.29 -5.12 -2.25
CA LEU A 79 -13.44 -3.67 -2.38
C LEU A 79 -14.81 -3.33 -2.97
N PRO A 80 -15.69 -2.63 -2.22
CA PRO A 80 -16.97 -2.19 -2.75
C PRO A 80 -16.77 -1.19 -3.89
N VAL A 81 -17.64 -1.24 -4.91
CA VAL A 81 -17.51 -0.43 -6.14
C VAL A 81 -17.47 1.08 -5.85
N GLU A 82 -18.11 1.52 -4.77
CA GLU A 82 -18.15 2.92 -4.34
C GLU A 82 -16.77 3.43 -3.89
N HIS A 83 -15.88 2.52 -3.47
CA HIS A 83 -14.53 2.84 -3.03
C HIS A 83 -13.49 2.73 -4.15
N CYS A 84 -13.82 2.09 -5.28
CA CYS A 84 -12.90 1.90 -6.40
C CYS A 84 -12.39 3.23 -6.95
N LYS A 85 -13.29 4.21 -7.17
CA LYS A 85 -12.88 5.54 -7.66
C LYS A 85 -11.97 6.27 -6.67
N ALA A 86 -12.26 6.19 -5.37
CA ALA A 86 -11.40 6.79 -4.35
C ALA A 86 -10.01 6.14 -4.33
N LEU A 87 -9.92 4.83 -4.55
CA LEU A 87 -8.64 4.12 -4.67
C LEU A 87 -7.86 4.55 -5.92
N CYS A 88 -8.52 4.73 -7.07
CA CYS A 88 -7.90 5.28 -8.28
C CYS A 88 -7.25 6.63 -7.99
N ASP A 89 -8.02 7.55 -7.39
CA ASP A 89 -7.54 8.90 -7.10
C ASP A 89 -6.37 8.89 -6.11
N SER A 90 -6.40 7.98 -5.13
CA SER A 90 -5.32 7.85 -4.15
C SER A 90 -4.03 7.28 -4.77
N LEU A 91 -4.12 6.24 -5.60
CA LEU A 91 -2.96 5.69 -6.32
C LEU A 91 -2.30 6.73 -7.24
N LEU A 92 -3.11 7.52 -7.93
CA LEU A 92 -2.65 8.64 -8.75
C LEU A 92 -1.93 9.70 -7.91
N ASP A 93 -2.47 10.05 -6.74
CA ASP A 93 -1.83 11.00 -5.81
C ASP A 93 -0.50 10.46 -5.25
N HIS A 94 -0.43 9.17 -4.93
CA HIS A 94 0.82 8.54 -4.50
C HIS A 94 1.88 8.55 -5.61
N LEU A 95 1.50 8.19 -6.84
CA LEU A 95 2.39 8.22 -8.00
C LEU A 95 2.93 9.62 -8.30
N SER A 96 2.11 10.64 -8.09
CA SER A 96 2.46 12.03 -8.34
C SER A 96 3.43 12.57 -7.27
N ARG A 97 3.27 12.14 -6.01
CA ARG A 97 4.10 12.58 -4.87
C ARG A 97 5.43 11.83 -4.71
N ILE A 98 5.51 10.57 -5.14
CA ILE A 98 6.72 9.76 -4.91
C ILE A 98 7.83 10.14 -5.91
N GLU A 99 8.93 10.67 -5.35
CA GLU A 99 10.13 11.04 -6.09
C GLU A 99 10.80 9.80 -6.75
N LEU A 100 10.94 9.83 -8.08
CA LEU A 100 11.59 8.78 -8.88
C LEU A 100 13.01 8.47 -8.42
N THR A 101 13.75 9.50 -8.03
CA THR A 101 15.18 9.45 -7.72
C THR A 101 15.47 8.76 -6.39
N ARG A 102 14.50 8.75 -5.46
CA ARG A 102 14.66 8.16 -4.12
C ARG A 102 13.94 6.83 -3.94
N ASN A 103 12.83 6.64 -4.63
CA ASN A 103 11.90 5.53 -4.36
C ASN A 103 11.46 4.82 -5.66
N THR A 104 12.42 4.52 -6.54
CA THR A 104 12.14 3.88 -7.85
C THR A 104 11.32 2.60 -7.71
N THR A 105 11.69 1.71 -6.76
CA THR A 105 10.96 0.47 -6.51
C THR A 105 9.52 0.71 -6.11
N VAL A 106 9.27 1.65 -5.18
CA VAL A 106 7.92 1.99 -4.72
C VAL A 106 7.09 2.52 -5.88
N ARG A 107 7.66 3.42 -6.69
CA ARG A 107 6.97 3.99 -7.84
C ARG A 107 6.62 2.94 -8.89
N VAL A 108 7.49 1.96 -9.12
CA VAL A 108 7.18 0.81 -9.99
C VAL A 108 6.04 -0.02 -9.42
N GLN A 109 6.04 -0.35 -8.12
CA GLN A 109 4.95 -1.11 -7.51
C GLN A 109 3.61 -0.38 -7.62
N LEU A 110 3.59 0.93 -7.39
CA LEU A 110 2.38 1.74 -7.55
C LEU A 110 1.91 1.84 -9.01
N ALA A 111 2.84 1.93 -9.96
CA ALA A 111 2.49 1.97 -11.38
C ALA A 111 1.84 0.65 -11.82
N VAL A 112 2.40 -0.48 -11.38
CA VAL A 112 1.82 -1.81 -11.63
C VAL A 112 0.46 -1.94 -10.94
N ALA A 113 0.34 -1.54 -9.67
CA ALA A 113 -0.94 -1.54 -8.95
C ALA A 113 -2.02 -0.71 -9.66
N THR A 114 -1.63 0.44 -10.20
CA THR A 114 -2.53 1.33 -10.96
C THR A 114 -2.96 0.70 -12.27
N ALA A 115 -2.04 0.04 -12.99
CA ALA A 115 -2.37 -0.69 -14.21
C ALA A 115 -3.30 -1.88 -13.93
N ASP A 116 -3.03 -2.65 -12.88
CA ASP A 116 -3.88 -3.78 -12.45
C ASP A 116 -5.29 -3.30 -12.07
N LEU A 117 -5.40 -2.15 -11.39
CA LEU A 117 -6.68 -1.54 -11.06
C LEU A 117 -7.44 -1.08 -12.31
N ALA A 118 -6.75 -0.44 -13.26
CA ALA A 118 -7.36 0.01 -14.51
C ALA A 118 -7.88 -1.17 -15.36
N LEU A 119 -7.25 -2.34 -15.26
CA LEU A 119 -7.70 -3.56 -15.92
C LEU A 119 -8.92 -4.20 -15.25
N GLN A 120 -9.06 -4.06 -13.93
CA GLN A 120 -10.14 -4.69 -13.16
C GLN A 120 -11.36 -3.78 -12.98
N TYR A 121 -11.16 -2.47 -12.82
CA TYR A 121 -12.24 -1.53 -12.58
C TYR A 121 -12.79 -0.98 -13.90
N VAL A 122 -13.79 -1.68 -14.46
CA VAL A 122 -14.47 -1.29 -15.71
C VAL A 122 -15.12 0.10 -15.65
N GLY A 123 -15.45 0.59 -14.45
CA GLY A 123 -15.98 1.94 -14.24
C GLY A 123 -14.94 3.06 -14.43
N TRP A 124 -13.66 2.73 -14.67
CA TRP A 124 -12.64 3.71 -15.01
C TRP A 124 -12.63 3.98 -16.52
N GLU A 125 -13.34 5.02 -16.96
CA GLU A 125 -13.53 5.29 -18.39
C GLU A 125 -12.24 5.63 -19.14
N LYS A 126 -11.35 6.41 -18.51
CA LYS A 126 -10.17 7.02 -19.18
C LYS A 126 -8.88 6.93 -18.35
N PRO A 127 -8.44 5.73 -17.95
CA PRO A 127 -7.30 5.56 -17.04
C PRO A 127 -5.99 6.15 -17.58
N VAL A 128 -5.76 6.07 -18.89
CA VAL A 128 -4.53 6.62 -19.50
C VAL A 128 -4.53 8.14 -19.48
N GLU A 129 -5.67 8.78 -19.78
CA GLU A 129 -5.77 10.26 -19.76
C GLU A 129 -5.54 10.77 -18.34
N ASP A 130 -6.21 10.18 -17.34
CA ASP A 130 -6.09 10.57 -15.93
C ASP A 130 -4.64 10.43 -15.41
N VAL A 131 -3.95 9.34 -15.75
CA VAL A 131 -2.54 9.13 -15.37
C VAL A 131 -1.65 10.20 -16.00
N VAL A 132 -1.83 10.45 -17.29
CA VAL A 132 -1.03 11.43 -18.03
C VAL A 132 -1.26 12.84 -17.48
N GLU A 133 -2.51 13.21 -17.22
CA GLU A 133 -2.85 14.52 -16.64
C GLU A 133 -2.25 14.70 -15.25
N LYS A 134 -2.43 13.73 -14.36
CA LYS A 134 -1.90 13.81 -12.99
C LYS A 134 -0.37 13.93 -12.97
N LEU A 135 0.33 13.14 -13.79
CA LEU A 135 1.79 13.12 -13.80
C LEU A 135 2.42 14.32 -14.53
N LYS A 136 1.68 15.01 -15.40
CA LYS A 136 2.14 16.28 -16.00
C LYS A 136 2.23 17.42 -15.00
N THR A 137 1.40 17.38 -13.95
CA THR A 137 1.29 18.45 -12.94
C THR A 137 2.27 18.26 -11.77
N SER A 138 3.07 17.19 -11.75
CA SER A 138 4.05 16.88 -10.69
C SER A 138 5.48 17.06 -11.16
#